data_AF-A0A3C1G345-F1
#
_entry.id   AF-A0A3C1G345-F1
#
_cell.length_a   1.000
_cell.length_b   1.000
_cell.length_c   1.000
_cell.angle_alpha   90.00
_cell.angle_beta   90.00
_cell.angle_gamma   90.00
#
_symmetry.space_group_name_H-M   'P 1'
#
loop_
_entity.id
_entity.type
_entity.pdbx_description
1 polymer ?
#
loop_
_entity_poly.entity_id
_entity_poly.type
_entity_poly.pdbx_seq_one_letter_code
_entity_poly.pdbx_strand_id
1 'polypeptide(L)'
;MAAKDPAKNTSRLVSLEILVSTILNLWEVMNNLTRLRPSRKERYRVTIFGSARVPKDSWVFGEVKRLARTLSGMGCDIVTGGGPGLMQAANAGAAEAGEGRPQPFLGRAR
;
A
#
# COMPACT_ATOMS: atom_id res chain seq x y z
N MET A 1 -1.66 11.06 -59.20
CA MET A 1 -1.91 10.76 -57.77
C MET A 1 -2.66 9.42 -57.72
N ALA A 2 -1.98 8.30 -57.44
CA ALA A 2 -2.57 6.97 -57.57
C ALA A 2 -3.62 6.73 -56.47
N ALA A 3 -4.87 6.45 -56.87
CA ALA A 3 -5.93 6.04 -55.96
C ALA A 3 -5.52 4.73 -55.26
N LYS A 4 -5.45 4.77 -53.92
CA LYS A 4 -5.13 3.60 -53.09
C LYS A 4 -6.25 2.57 -53.26
N ASP A 5 -5.86 1.33 -53.57
CA ASP A 5 -6.77 0.19 -53.79
C ASP A 5 -7.75 0.01 -52.60
N PRO A 6 -9.08 0.16 -52.82
CA PRO A 6 -10.09 0.17 -51.76
C PRO A 6 -10.15 -1.15 -50.97
N ALA A 7 -9.88 -2.29 -51.60
CA ALA A 7 -9.88 -3.60 -50.93
C ALA A 7 -8.76 -3.75 -49.89
N LYS A 8 -7.59 -3.15 -50.17
CA LYS A 8 -6.46 -3.10 -49.22
C LYS A 8 -6.73 -2.17 -48.04
N ASN A 9 -7.57 -1.14 -48.23
CA ASN A 9 -7.92 -0.24 -47.15
C ASN A 9 -8.91 -0.89 -46.17
N THR A 10 -9.91 -1.61 -46.70
CA THR A 10 -10.89 -2.36 -45.89
C THR A 10 -10.24 -3.46 -45.06
N SER A 11 -9.37 -4.28 -45.65
CA SER A 11 -8.65 -5.34 -44.91
C SER A 11 -7.74 -4.79 -43.81
N ARG A 12 -7.12 -3.63 -44.03
CA ARG A 12 -6.30 -2.94 -43.02
C ARG A 12 -7.14 -2.40 -41.87
N LEU A 13 -8.32 -1.83 -42.15
CA LEU A 13 -9.24 -1.34 -41.13
C LEU A 13 -9.77 -2.48 -40.25
N VAL A 14 -10.16 -3.60 -40.85
CA VAL A 14 -10.60 -4.81 -40.12
C VAL A 14 -9.46 -5.35 -39.23
N SER A 15 -8.23 -5.38 -39.73
CA SER A 15 -7.08 -5.83 -38.93
C SER A 15 -6.81 -4.93 -37.72
N LEU A 16 -6.96 -3.61 -37.89
CA LEU A 16 -6.82 -2.65 -36.79
C LEU A 16 -7.93 -2.79 -35.76
N GLU A 17 -9.17 -3.01 -36.20
CA GLU A 17 -10.31 -3.24 -35.31
C GLU A 17 -10.14 -4.50 -34.45
N ILE A 18 -9.66 -5.60 -35.06
CA ILE A 18 -9.33 -6.84 -34.35
C ILE A 18 -8.21 -6.60 -33.34
N LEU A 19 -7.15 -5.89 -33.71
CA LEU A 19 -6.05 -5.59 -32.79
C LEU A 19 -6.50 -4.74 -31.61
N VAL A 20 -7.25 -3.66 -31.86
CA VAL A 20 -7.75 -2.76 -30.82
C VAL A 20 -8.70 -3.49 -29.89
N SER A 21 -9.68 -4.22 -30.43
CA SER A 21 -10.62 -5.00 -29.60
C SER A 21 -9.91 -6.07 -28.77
N THR A 22 -8.89 -6.74 -29.33
CA THR A 22 -8.10 -7.74 -28.58
C THR A 22 -7.34 -7.11 -27.41
N ILE A 23 -6.71 -5.95 -27.62
CA ILE A 23 -5.99 -5.22 -26.57
C ILE A 23 -6.95 -4.77 -25.46
N LEU A 24 -8.11 -4.23 -25.83
CA LEU A 24 -9.12 -3.79 -24.86
C LEU A 24 -9.73 -4.97 -24.09
N ASN A 25 -9.98 -6.10 -24.75
CA ASN A 25 -10.45 -7.32 -24.09
C ASN A 25 -9.39 -7.88 -23.12
N LEU A 26 -8.11 -7.82 -23.48
CA LEU A 26 -7.03 -8.23 -22.58
C LEU A 26 -6.98 -7.33 -21.33
N TRP A 27 -7.16 -6.02 -21.52
CA TRP A 27 -7.23 -5.06 -20.41
C TRP A 27 -8.40 -5.35 -19.46
N GLU A 28 -9.60 -5.64 -19.99
CA GLU A 28 -10.77 -6.08 -19.23
C GLU A 28 -10.48 -7.33 -18.39
N VAL A 29 -9.91 -8.37 -19.01
CA VAL A 29 -9.52 -9.61 -18.33
C VAL A 29 -8.53 -9.31 -17.22
N MET A 30 -7.50 -8.51 -17.49
CA MET A 30 -6.50 -8.14 -16.49
C MET A 30 -7.15 -7.40 -15.32
N ASN A 31 -8.05 -6.45 -15.58
CA ASN A 31 -8.77 -5.71 -14.54
C ASN A 31 -9.68 -6.59 -13.68
N ASN A 32 -10.27 -7.64 -14.25
CA ASN A 32 -11.06 -8.60 -13.48
C ASN A 32 -10.16 -9.48 -12.59
N LEU A 33 -9.00 -9.88 -13.10
CA LEU A 33 -8.01 -10.65 -12.33
C LEU A 33 -7.37 -9.84 -11.21
N THR A 34 -7.13 -8.54 -11.39
CA THR A 34 -6.56 -7.69 -10.33
C THR A 34 -7.52 -7.54 -9.14
N ARG A 35 -8.83 -7.70 -9.35
CA ARG A 35 -9.84 -7.75 -8.27
C ARG A 35 -9.78 -9.02 -7.43
N LEU A 36 -9.18 -10.10 -7.94
CA LEU A 36 -8.95 -11.33 -7.16
C LEU A 36 -7.85 -11.14 -6.13
N ARG A 37 -6.98 -10.12 -6.28
CA ARG A 37 -6.09 -9.75 -5.19
C ARG A 37 -6.93 -9.02 -4.13
N PRO A 38 -6.95 -9.51 -2.87
CA PRO A 38 -7.59 -8.75 -1.80
C PRO A 38 -6.91 -7.38 -1.73
N SER A 39 -7.67 -6.31 -1.97
CA SER A 39 -7.23 -4.93 -1.76
C SER A 39 -7.01 -4.60 -0.27
N ARG A 40 -7.44 -5.52 0.62
CA ARG A 40 -7.31 -5.39 2.05
C ARG A 40 -5.87 -5.73 2.44
N LYS A 41 -5.05 -4.70 2.67
CA LYS A 41 -3.81 -4.87 3.40
C LYS A 41 -4.14 -5.47 4.77
N GLU A 42 -3.62 -6.66 5.07
CA GLU A 42 -3.77 -7.31 6.39
C GLU A 42 -3.06 -6.54 7.51
N ARG A 43 -2.26 -5.52 7.15
CA ARG A 43 -1.54 -4.67 8.10
C ARG A 43 -2.36 -3.43 8.42
N TYR A 44 -2.77 -3.33 9.68
CA TYR A 44 -3.35 -2.12 10.23
C TYR A 44 -2.29 -1.01 10.29
N ARG A 45 -2.73 0.25 10.22
CA ARG A 45 -1.84 1.40 10.27
C ARG A 45 -2.29 2.34 11.38
N VAL A 46 -1.35 2.75 12.22
CA VAL A 46 -1.60 3.64 13.35
C VAL A 46 -0.80 4.91 13.15
N THR A 47 -1.50 6.05 13.11
CA THR A 47 -0.86 7.35 13.06
C THR A 47 -0.68 7.89 14.47
N ILE A 48 0.56 8.21 14.85
CA ILE A 48 0.89 8.76 16.18
C ILE A 48 1.26 10.25 16.02
N PHE A 49 0.48 11.11 16.67
CA PHE A 49 0.75 12.54 16.79
C PHE A 49 1.30 12.86 18.18
N GLY A 50 2.13 13.91 18.27
CA GLY A 50 2.67 14.36 19.55
C GLY A 50 3.61 15.55 19.40
N SER A 51 3.95 16.16 20.53
CA SER A 51 4.80 17.34 20.58
C SER A 51 6.21 17.07 20.02
N ALA A 52 6.66 17.98 19.14
CA ALA A 52 8.02 18.01 18.62
C ALA A 52 9.07 18.46 19.65
N ARG A 53 8.64 18.96 20.80
CA ARG A 53 9.47 19.64 21.82
C ARG A 53 9.80 18.78 23.03
N VAL A 54 9.31 17.54 23.10
CA VAL A 54 9.56 16.64 24.24
C VAL A 54 11.00 16.09 24.17
N PRO A 55 11.80 16.19 25.24
CA PRO A 55 13.16 15.63 25.28
C PRO A 55 13.14 14.10 25.35
N LYS A 56 14.22 13.46 24.89
CA LYS A 56 14.33 11.98 24.79
C LYS A 56 14.28 11.27 26.14
N ASP A 57 14.72 11.97 27.16
CA ASP A 57 14.86 11.54 28.55
C ASP A 57 13.55 11.74 29.35
N SER A 58 12.52 12.31 28.72
CA SER A 58 11.18 12.38 29.30
C SER A 58 10.54 11.01 29.40
N TRP A 59 9.80 10.78 30.49
CA TRP A 59 8.97 9.59 30.66
C TRP A 59 8.00 9.37 29.48
N VAL A 60 7.43 10.45 28.93
CA VAL A 60 6.48 10.38 27.81
C VAL A 60 7.16 9.87 26.54
N PHE A 61 8.41 10.27 26.30
CA PHE A 61 9.18 9.77 25.16
C PHE A 61 9.37 8.25 25.27
N GLY A 62 9.74 7.77 26.47
CA GLY A 62 9.86 6.34 26.76
C GLY A 62 8.55 5.58 26.50
N GLU A 63 7.43 6.09 26.98
CA GLU A 63 6.13 5.43 26.83
C GLU A 63 5.63 5.41 25.39
N VAL A 64 5.79 6.50 24.63
CA VAL A 64 5.42 6.51 23.20
C VAL A 64 6.27 5.52 22.41
N LYS A 65 7.57 5.43 22.73
CA LYS A 65 8.47 4.44 22.13
C LYS A 65 8.03 3.01 22.44
N ARG A 66 7.67 2.71 23.70
CA ARG A 66 7.17 1.39 24.13
C ARG A 66 5.85 1.03 23.45
N LEU A 67 4.92 1.99 23.32
CA LEU A 67 3.64 1.81 22.62
C LEU A 67 3.87 1.45 21.15
N ALA A 68 4.68 2.25 20.44
CA ALA A 68 4.95 2.02 19.02
C ALA A 68 5.63 0.66 18.78
N ARG A 69 6.58 0.27 19.64
CA ARG A 69 7.21 -1.06 19.57
C ARG A 69 6.19 -2.19 19.72
N THR A 70 5.27 -2.06 20.68
CA THR A 70 4.21 -3.06 20.91
C THR A 70 3.29 -3.19 19.70
N LEU A 71 2.82 -2.05 19.17
CA LEU A 71 1.94 -2.02 17.99
C LEU A 71 2.63 -2.59 16.75
N SER A 72 3.89 -2.24 16.49
CA SER A 72 4.65 -2.82 15.39
C SER A 72 4.88 -4.33 15.57
N GLY A 73 5.12 -4.79 16.79
CA GLY A 73 5.18 -6.23 17.12
C GLY A 73 3.88 -6.98 16.84
N MET A 74 2.73 -6.29 16.84
CA MET A 74 1.41 -6.83 16.45
C MET A 74 1.16 -6.79 14.94
N GLY A 75 2.11 -6.30 14.13
CA GLY A 75 1.97 -6.17 12.68
C GLY A 75 1.36 -4.85 12.22
N CYS A 76 1.25 -3.85 13.09
CA CYS A 76 0.80 -2.51 12.71
C CYS A 76 1.93 -1.68 12.10
N ASP A 77 1.64 -1.01 10.98
CA ASP A 77 2.48 0.05 10.43
C ASP A 77 2.34 1.30 11.30
N ILE A 78 3.45 1.86 11.78
CA ILE A 78 3.45 3.15 12.48
C ILE A 78 3.72 4.28 11.49
N VAL A 79 2.85 5.29 11.51
CA VAL A 79 3.00 6.50 10.70
C VAL A 79 3.06 7.72 11.61
N THR A 80 3.96 8.64 11.30
CA THR A 80 4.14 9.89 12.03
C THR A 80 4.41 11.03 11.04
N GLY A 81 4.46 12.27 11.53
CA GLY A 81 4.93 13.42 10.74
C GLY A 81 6.45 13.48 10.54
N GLY A 82 7.23 12.53 11.09
CA GLY A 82 8.68 12.45 10.90
C GLY A 82 9.53 13.44 11.70
N GLY A 83 8.91 14.33 12.49
CA GLY A 83 9.62 15.34 13.27
C GLY A 83 10.29 14.81 14.57
N PRO A 84 10.95 15.70 15.34
CA PRO A 84 11.56 15.34 16.62
C PRO A 84 10.52 15.07 17.72
N GLY A 85 10.99 14.81 18.94
CA GLY A 85 10.12 14.59 20.09
C GLY A 85 9.33 13.27 19.98
N LEU A 86 8.03 13.32 20.22
CA LEU A 86 7.21 12.09 20.32
C LEU A 86 7.07 11.35 18.98
N MET A 87 7.15 12.05 17.85
CA MET A 87 7.17 11.40 16.53
C MET A 87 8.45 10.60 16.33
N GLN A 88 9.60 11.14 16.75
CA GLN A 88 10.87 10.42 16.78
C GLN A 88 10.81 9.20 17.72
N ALA A 89 10.17 9.34 18.90
CA ALA A 89 9.98 8.23 19.83
C ALA A 89 9.19 7.07 19.18
N ALA A 90 8.10 7.39 18.51
CA ALA A 90 7.26 6.42 17.82
C ALA A 90 8.02 5.71 16.68
N ASN A 91 8.73 6.46 15.83
CA ASN A 91 9.55 5.87 14.76
C ASN A 91 10.65 4.96 15.30
N ALA A 92 11.32 5.37 16.40
CA ALA A 92 12.34 4.56 17.04
C ALA A 92 11.77 3.27 17.63
N GLY A 93 10.61 3.35 18.29
CA GLY A 93 9.93 2.18 18.85
C GLY A 93 9.51 1.18 17.78
N ALA A 94 8.96 1.68 16.67
CA ALA A 94 8.57 0.85 15.53
C ALA A 94 9.76 0.12 14.91
N ALA A 95 10.90 0.81 14.73
CA ALA A 95 12.11 0.21 14.16
C ALA A 95 12.71 -0.90 15.04
N GLU A 96 12.60 -0.78 16.36
CA GLU A 96 13.13 -1.77 17.31
C GLU A 96 12.30 -3.06 17.39
N ALA A 97 11.05 -3.05 16.91
CA ALA A 97 10.22 -4.26 16.89
C ALA A 97 10.70 -5.29 15.84
N GLY A 98 11.53 -4.88 14.87
CA GLY A 98 11.91 -5.70 13.72
C GLY A 98 10.76 -5.94 12.75
N GLU A 99 10.99 -6.70 11.67
CA GLU A 99 9.91 -7.16 10.79
C GLU A 99 9.07 -8.22 11.53
N GLY A 100 8.14 -7.76 12.35
CA GLY A 100 7.11 -8.60 12.92
C GLY A 100 6.36 -9.28 11.78
N ARG A 101 6.55 -10.61 11.64
CA ARG A 101 5.56 -11.41 10.92
C ARG A 101 4.23 -11.14 11.60
N PRO A 102 3.19 -10.71 10.87
CA PRO A 102 1.88 -10.52 11.47
C PRO A 102 1.54 -11.85 12.13
N GLN A 103 1.47 -11.86 13.46
CA GLN A 103 0.84 -12.98 14.13
C GLN A 103 -0.59 -12.97 13.61
N PRO A 104 -1.11 -14.10 13.09
CA PRO A 104 -2.50 -14.17 12.73
C PRO A 104 -3.27 -13.66 13.95
N PHE A 105 -4.04 -12.60 13.78
CA PHE A 105 -4.97 -12.17 14.79
C PHE A 105 -5.96 -13.33 14.92
N LEU A 106 -5.65 -14.28 15.80
CA LEU A 106 -6.53 -15.37 16.18
C LEU A 106 -7.59 -14.77 17.08
N GLY A 107 -8.39 -13.87 16.49
CA GLY A 107 -9.65 -13.47 17.06
C GLY A 107 -10.45 -14.76 17.19
N ARG A 108 -10.58 -15.26 18.42
CA ARG A 108 -11.77 -16.01 18.78
C ARG A 108 -12.93 -15.10 18.40
N ALA A 109 -13.57 -15.42 17.27
CA ALA A 109 -14.87 -14.89 16.95
C ALA A 109 -15.74 -15.12 18.20
N ARG A 110 -16.22 -14.03 18.79
CA ARG A 110 -17.37 -14.11 19.68
C ARG A 110 -18.61 -14.22 18.82
#